data_AF-A0A938BJI4-F1
#
_entry.id   AF-A0A938BJI4-F1
#
_cell.length_a   1.000
_cell.length_b   1.000
_cell.length_c   1.000
_cell.angle_alpha   90.00
_cell.angle_beta   90.00
_cell.angle_gamma   90.00
#
_symmetry.space_group_name_H-M   'P 1'
#
loop_
_entity.id
_entity.type
_entity.pdbx_description
1 polymer ?
#
loop_
_entity_poly.entity_id
_entity_poly.type
_entity_poly.pdbx_seq_one_letter_code
_entity_poly.pdbx_strand_id
1 'polypeptide(L)'
;MRRIDRTWVITLVFVAAFGADVVPARPTETPGAVHIDALEYGEDRLSIAQAVDLADRAGLKTAIITPHDRNTVEYGLPLLRNLFKIQVSRSSIQAYGFETFLEEIRTADQQFDSLAVIDGAETIPAYYWEKSPLTGVGVVRNFHKHLLVIGLSSPEDYEGIPSVTNGFSHGYRWTCLFEFWPAPLLGVGLVMAVRARRLHTTDDPRRMRGGVGAALVGGVLLVNNVSHCSHYDPYQGDPGDGPYQAVIDYANQRGGLTFWAHPEVSQRVSQPVSWPASLLADSIVFDTQPYTRSLLNTHDYTGFAIFEEGMYVVGKPGGVWDQTLTEYCAGLRKRPVWAIG
;
A
#
# COMPACT_ATOMS: atom_id res chain seq x y z
N MET A 1 24.82 -41.14 -69.87
CA MET A 1 25.43 -40.12 -68.99
C MET A 1 24.54 -38.89 -68.98
N ARG A 2 23.64 -38.78 -68.00
CA ARG A 2 22.72 -37.64 -67.83
C ARG A 2 23.37 -36.62 -66.88
N ARG A 3 23.60 -35.41 -67.38
CA ARG A 3 24.03 -34.25 -66.59
C ARG A 3 22.82 -33.72 -65.81
N ILE A 4 23.03 -33.53 -64.52
CA ILE A 4 22.11 -32.91 -63.57
C ILE A 4 22.40 -31.40 -63.62
N ASP A 5 21.46 -30.60 -64.14
CA ASP A 5 21.41 -29.16 -63.87
C ASP A 5 20.41 -28.92 -62.74
N ARG A 6 20.93 -28.43 -61.61
CA ARG A 6 20.15 -28.01 -60.44
C ARG A 6 19.91 -26.51 -60.54
N THR A 7 18.78 -26.13 -61.12
CA THR A 7 18.27 -24.75 -61.03
C THR A 7 17.48 -24.61 -59.74
N TRP A 8 18.02 -23.87 -58.78
CA TRP A 8 17.31 -23.52 -57.55
C TRP A 8 16.32 -22.39 -57.86
N VAL A 9 15.02 -22.70 -57.83
CA VAL A 9 13.95 -21.70 -57.88
C VAL A 9 13.66 -21.28 -56.43
N ILE A 10 14.04 -20.05 -56.08
CA ILE A 10 13.64 -19.44 -54.80
C ILE A 10 12.27 -18.80 -55.03
N THR A 11 11.22 -19.45 -54.51
CA THR A 11 9.88 -18.87 -54.44
C THR A 11 9.81 -17.97 -53.20
N LEU A 12 9.85 -16.65 -53.42
CA LEU A 12 9.54 -15.65 -52.40
C LEU A 12 8.03 -15.59 -52.20
N VAL A 13 7.54 -16.15 -51.09
CA VAL A 13 6.15 -16.00 -50.65
C VAL A 13 6.04 -14.67 -49.89
N PHE A 14 5.43 -13.66 -50.52
CA PHE A 14 4.96 -12.48 -49.80
C PHE A 14 3.71 -12.87 -49.00
N VAL A 15 3.86 -13.08 -47.70
CA VAL A 15 2.72 -13.09 -46.77
C VAL A 15 2.34 -11.64 -46.54
N ALA A 16 1.30 -11.19 -47.24
CA ALA A 16 0.61 -9.96 -46.89
C ALA A 16 -0.09 -10.19 -45.55
N ALA A 17 0.56 -9.82 -44.46
CA ALA A 17 -0.08 -9.68 -43.17
C ALA A 17 -1.06 -8.49 -43.28
N PHE A 18 -2.31 -8.78 -43.61
CA PHE A 18 -3.40 -7.87 -43.31
C PHE A 18 -3.47 -7.77 -41.78
N GLY A 19 -2.80 -6.76 -41.23
CA GLY A 19 -3.09 -6.29 -39.89
C GLY A 19 -4.56 -5.88 -39.91
N ALA A 20 -5.42 -6.69 -39.30
CA ALA A 20 -6.73 -6.21 -38.93
C ALA A 20 -6.46 -5.08 -37.95
N ASP A 21 -6.73 -3.84 -38.38
CA ASP A 21 -6.87 -2.73 -37.46
C ASP A 21 -7.95 -3.14 -36.46
N VAL A 22 -7.53 -3.58 -35.27
CA VAL A 22 -8.45 -3.77 -34.16
C VAL A 22 -8.91 -2.37 -33.82
N VAL A 23 -10.03 -1.96 -34.41
CA VAL A 23 -10.74 -0.76 -34.01
C VAL A 23 -11.02 -0.97 -32.51
N PRO A 24 -10.42 -0.18 -31.61
CA PRO A 24 -10.72 -0.32 -30.20
C PRO A 24 -12.22 -0.15 -30.06
N ALA A 25 -12.88 -1.14 -29.44
CA ALA A 25 -14.31 -1.09 -29.20
C ALA A 25 -14.64 0.26 -28.56
N ARG A 26 -15.69 0.92 -29.05
CA ARG A 26 -16.12 2.18 -28.42
C ARG A 26 -16.33 1.91 -26.94
N PRO A 27 -15.77 2.75 -26.04
CA PRO A 27 -16.04 2.62 -24.62
C PRO A 27 -17.54 2.62 -24.39
N THR A 28 -18.04 1.63 -23.64
CA THR A 28 -19.43 1.61 -23.21
C THR A 28 -19.54 2.47 -21.97
N GLU A 29 -20.35 3.54 -22.05
CA GLU A 29 -20.70 4.32 -20.87
C GLU A 29 -21.69 3.52 -20.01
N THR A 30 -21.33 3.29 -18.75
CA THR A 30 -22.19 2.63 -17.77
C THR A 30 -22.40 3.56 -16.58
N PRO A 31 -23.63 3.68 -16.04
CA PRO A 31 -23.82 4.36 -14.77
C PRO A 31 -23.11 3.53 -13.70
N GLY A 32 -22.29 4.15 -12.87
CA GLY A 32 -21.56 3.43 -11.84
C GLY A 32 -21.21 4.28 -10.65
N ALA A 33 -20.86 3.61 -9.56
CA ALA A 33 -20.32 4.22 -8.37
C ALA A 33 -18.90 3.68 -8.16
N VAL A 34 -17.97 4.60 -7.92
CA VAL A 34 -16.59 4.30 -7.57
C VAL A 34 -16.38 4.71 -6.12
N HIS A 35 -15.51 3.98 -5.43
CA HIS A 35 -15.10 4.28 -4.07
C HIS A 35 -16.22 4.06 -3.04
N ILE A 36 -16.80 2.85 -3.04
CA ILE A 36 -17.78 2.43 -2.03
C ILE A 36 -17.02 1.73 -0.89
N ASP A 37 -17.09 2.31 0.32
CA ASP A 37 -16.64 1.62 1.53
C ASP A 37 -17.72 0.64 2.01
N ALA A 38 -17.40 -0.65 2.02
CA ALA A 38 -18.30 -1.71 2.45
C ALA A 38 -17.53 -2.86 3.09
N LEU A 39 -17.63 -2.93 4.42
CA LEU A 39 -17.26 -4.08 5.23
C LEU A 39 -18.31 -4.24 6.34
N GLU A 40 -18.79 -5.48 6.55
CA GLU A 40 -19.87 -5.81 7.49
C GLU A 40 -19.55 -5.42 8.95
N TYR A 41 -18.30 -5.09 9.24
CA TYR A 41 -17.84 -4.51 10.50
C TYR A 41 -17.10 -3.19 10.24
N GLY A 42 -17.36 -2.17 11.06
CA GLY A 42 -16.80 -0.84 10.84
C GLY A 42 -17.79 0.26 11.19
N GLU A 43 -17.50 1.48 10.74
CA GLU A 43 -18.32 2.66 10.99
C GLU A 43 -19.68 2.59 10.27
N ASP A 44 -19.71 2.07 9.04
CA ASP A 44 -20.94 2.01 8.22
C ASP A 44 -21.73 0.69 8.37
N ARG A 45 -21.08 -0.39 8.86
CA ARG A 45 -21.68 -1.73 9.07
C ARG A 45 -22.44 -2.28 7.86
N LEU A 46 -22.08 -1.84 6.65
CA LEU A 46 -22.72 -2.25 5.41
C LEU A 46 -21.94 -3.41 4.83
N SER A 47 -22.60 -4.56 4.65
CA SER A 47 -21.96 -5.69 3.96
C SER A 47 -21.82 -5.41 2.46
N ILE A 48 -20.90 -6.11 1.80
CA ILE A 48 -20.69 -5.99 0.35
C ILE A 48 -21.99 -6.25 -0.42
N ALA A 49 -22.72 -7.30 -0.03
CA ALA A 49 -24.01 -7.62 -0.65
C ALA A 49 -25.06 -6.51 -0.47
N GLN A 50 -25.09 -5.83 0.69
CA GLN A 50 -26.01 -4.72 0.93
C GLN A 50 -25.64 -3.48 0.11
N ALA A 51 -24.33 -3.18 0.01
CA ALA A 51 -23.83 -2.09 -0.82
C ALA A 51 -24.16 -2.30 -2.31
N VAL A 52 -23.97 -3.54 -2.77
CA VAL A 52 -24.28 -3.97 -4.14
C VAL A 52 -25.78 -3.95 -4.43
N ASP A 53 -26.63 -4.42 -3.50
CA ASP A 53 -28.09 -4.32 -3.60
C ASP A 53 -28.56 -2.87 -3.68
N LEU A 54 -27.95 -1.97 -2.91
CA LEU A 54 -28.23 -0.54 -2.98
C LEU A 54 -27.85 0.05 -4.34
N ALA A 55 -26.68 -0.32 -4.87
CA ALA A 55 -26.21 0.12 -6.18
C ALA A 55 -27.13 -0.37 -7.33
N ASP A 56 -27.53 -1.65 -7.31
CA ASP A 56 -28.45 -2.22 -8.30
C ASP A 56 -29.83 -1.54 -8.25
N ARG A 57 -30.38 -1.33 -7.04
CA ARG A 57 -31.65 -0.59 -6.86
C ARG A 57 -31.58 0.86 -7.30
N ALA A 58 -30.40 1.48 -7.23
CA ALA A 58 -30.16 2.82 -7.75
C ALA A 58 -30.04 2.85 -9.29
N GLY A 59 -30.13 1.70 -9.97
CA GLY A 59 -30.04 1.57 -11.42
C GLY A 59 -28.61 1.65 -11.96
N LEU A 60 -27.60 1.49 -11.08
CA LEU A 60 -26.21 1.43 -11.49
C LEU A 60 -25.93 0.12 -12.23
N LYS A 61 -24.86 0.13 -13.02
CA LYS A 61 -24.34 -1.00 -13.81
C LYS A 61 -22.91 -1.37 -13.46
N THR A 62 -22.26 -0.57 -12.61
CA THR A 62 -20.93 -0.85 -12.09
C THR A 62 -20.81 -0.35 -10.65
N ALA A 63 -20.24 -1.15 -9.76
CA ALA A 63 -19.92 -0.78 -8.39
C ALA A 63 -18.48 -1.18 -8.07
N ILE A 64 -17.64 -0.21 -7.69
CA ILE A 64 -16.26 -0.46 -7.27
C ILE A 64 -16.17 -0.36 -5.75
N ILE A 65 -15.97 -1.51 -5.11
CA ILE A 65 -15.91 -1.66 -3.66
C ILE A 65 -14.46 -1.49 -3.22
N THR A 66 -14.16 -0.45 -2.42
CA THR A 66 -12.79 -0.09 -2.04
C THR A 66 -12.63 0.22 -0.55
N PRO A 67 -12.93 -0.72 0.35
CA PRO A 67 -12.61 -0.53 1.75
C PRO A 67 -11.09 -0.44 1.95
N HIS A 68 -10.68 0.02 3.13
CA HIS A 68 -9.26 0.14 3.43
C HIS A 68 -8.53 -1.22 3.39
N ASP A 69 -7.37 -1.34 2.72
CA ASP A 69 -6.55 -2.57 2.76
C ASP A 69 -6.06 -2.85 4.19
N ARG A 70 -5.50 -1.80 4.80
CA ARG A 70 -5.04 -1.72 6.18
C ARG A 70 -5.39 -0.33 6.70
N ASN A 71 -5.96 -0.30 7.89
CA ASN A 71 -6.34 0.95 8.54
C ASN A 71 -5.80 0.99 9.96
N THR A 72 -4.47 1.03 10.05
CA THR A 72 -3.76 0.96 11.32
C THR A 72 -2.66 2.01 11.41
N VAL A 73 -2.66 2.73 12.51
CA VAL A 73 -1.51 3.53 12.95
C VAL A 73 -0.78 2.82 14.07
N GLU A 74 0.54 2.79 13.97
CA GLU A 74 1.43 2.18 14.95
C GLU A 74 2.37 3.23 15.56
N TYR A 75 2.53 3.15 16.87
CA TYR A 75 3.59 3.84 17.59
C TYR A 75 4.46 2.85 18.36
N GLY A 76 5.70 2.73 17.92
CA GLY A 76 6.74 1.90 18.53
C GLY A 76 7.43 2.64 19.67
N LEU A 77 7.62 1.95 20.80
CA LEU A 77 8.35 2.51 21.93
C LEU A 77 9.83 2.74 21.57
N PRO A 78 10.46 3.84 22.01
CA PRO A 78 11.88 4.10 21.77
C PRO A 78 12.76 2.90 22.16
N LEU A 79 13.85 2.68 21.40
CA LEU A 79 14.78 1.55 21.49
C LEU A 79 14.21 0.17 21.14
N LEU A 80 12.89 -0.04 21.22
CA LEU A 80 12.21 -1.31 20.94
C LEU A 80 11.01 -1.15 19.99
N ARG A 81 11.13 -0.23 19.02
CA ARG A 81 10.03 0.24 18.15
C ARG A 81 9.35 -0.85 17.35
N ASN A 82 10.02 -1.98 17.16
CA ASN A 82 9.53 -3.08 16.35
C ASN A 82 9.03 -4.27 17.16
N LEU A 83 9.36 -4.31 18.46
CA LEU A 83 8.89 -5.35 19.37
C LEU A 83 7.68 -4.89 20.18
N PHE A 84 7.68 -3.64 20.61
CA PHE A 84 6.61 -3.07 21.42
C PHE A 84 5.99 -1.90 20.69
N LYS A 85 4.86 -2.19 20.04
CA LYS A 85 4.05 -1.23 19.32
C LYS A 85 2.70 -1.09 19.99
N ILE A 86 2.23 0.15 20.03
CA ILE A 86 0.84 0.47 20.29
C ILE A 86 0.18 0.71 18.95
N GLN A 87 -0.98 0.09 18.75
CA GLN A 87 -1.68 0.14 17.48
C GLN A 87 -3.08 0.69 17.70
N VAL A 88 -3.50 1.56 16.80
CA VAL A 88 -4.90 1.99 16.66
C VAL A 88 -5.35 1.48 15.31
N SER A 89 -6.22 0.46 15.33
CA SER A 89 -6.72 -0.21 14.12
C SER A 89 -8.22 0.04 13.93
N ARG A 90 -8.62 0.16 12.67
CA ARG A 90 -10.01 0.34 12.21
C ARG A 90 -10.40 -0.81 11.27
N SER A 91 -11.63 -0.80 10.77
CA SER A 91 -12.09 -1.75 9.75
C SER A 91 -11.17 -1.73 8.53
N SER A 92 -10.78 -2.91 8.07
CA SER A 92 -9.90 -3.09 6.92
C SER A 92 -10.02 -4.49 6.32
N ILE A 93 -9.61 -4.66 5.08
CA ILE A 93 -9.59 -5.97 4.43
C ILE A 93 -8.65 -6.93 5.18
N GLN A 94 -7.51 -6.45 5.69
CA GLN A 94 -6.58 -7.28 6.47
C GLN A 94 -7.24 -7.96 7.69
N ALA A 95 -8.01 -7.22 8.47
CA ALA A 95 -8.68 -7.78 9.65
C ALA A 95 -9.92 -8.61 9.28
N TYR A 96 -10.47 -8.40 8.08
CA TYR A 96 -11.59 -9.17 7.54
C TYR A 96 -11.17 -10.51 6.93
N GLY A 97 -10.00 -10.54 6.29
CA GLY A 97 -9.50 -11.63 5.45
C GLY A 97 -9.54 -11.26 3.96
N PHE A 98 -8.38 -11.26 3.30
CA PHE A 98 -8.27 -10.91 1.87
C PHE A 98 -8.99 -11.93 0.97
N GLU A 99 -8.89 -13.22 1.30
CA GLU A 99 -9.59 -14.29 0.60
C GLU A 99 -11.10 -14.15 0.73
N THR A 100 -11.57 -13.89 1.96
CA THR A 100 -13.00 -13.69 2.25
C THR A 100 -13.55 -12.49 1.50
N PHE A 101 -12.83 -11.36 1.50
CA PHE A 101 -13.19 -10.17 0.74
C PHE A 101 -13.39 -10.47 -0.75
N LEU A 102 -12.42 -11.12 -1.40
CA LEU A 102 -12.52 -11.43 -2.83
C LEU A 102 -13.57 -12.48 -3.15
N GLU A 103 -13.83 -13.43 -2.24
CA GLU A 103 -14.91 -14.39 -2.39
C GLU A 103 -16.28 -13.71 -2.31
N GLU A 104 -16.47 -12.75 -1.39
CA GLU A 104 -17.72 -12.00 -1.29
C GLU A 104 -17.95 -11.09 -2.49
N ILE A 105 -16.91 -10.45 -3.03
CA ILE A 105 -17.00 -9.70 -4.29
C ILE A 105 -17.45 -10.62 -5.42
N ARG A 106 -16.80 -11.79 -5.58
CA ARG A 106 -17.17 -12.76 -6.62
C ARG A 106 -18.59 -13.29 -6.44
N THR A 107 -19.02 -13.52 -5.20
CA THR A 107 -20.38 -13.96 -4.88
C THR A 107 -21.39 -12.88 -5.24
N ALA A 108 -21.09 -11.61 -4.91
CA ALA A 108 -21.94 -10.48 -5.26
C ALA A 108 -22.03 -10.28 -6.78
N ASP A 109 -20.92 -10.32 -7.51
CA ASP A 109 -20.90 -10.21 -8.97
C ASP A 109 -21.75 -11.30 -9.64
N GLN A 110 -21.70 -12.54 -9.13
CA GLN A 110 -22.52 -13.66 -9.62
C GLN A 110 -24.01 -13.54 -9.24
N GLN A 111 -24.33 -12.90 -8.12
CA GLN A 111 -25.70 -12.75 -7.66
C GLN A 111 -26.44 -11.64 -8.42
N PHE A 112 -25.72 -10.62 -8.87
CA PHE A 112 -26.28 -9.43 -9.50
C PHE A 112 -25.88 -9.35 -10.99
N ASP A 113 -26.45 -10.22 -11.84
CA ASP A 113 -26.18 -10.29 -13.31
C ASP A 113 -26.28 -8.95 -14.07
N SER A 114 -26.97 -7.97 -13.49
CA SER A 114 -27.25 -6.64 -14.06
C SER A 114 -26.19 -5.58 -13.72
N LEU A 115 -25.27 -5.88 -12.79
CA LEU A 115 -24.30 -4.96 -12.21
C LEU A 115 -22.92 -5.63 -12.13
N ALA A 116 -21.91 -5.03 -12.75
CA ALA A 116 -20.53 -5.48 -12.57
C ALA A 116 -19.98 -5.00 -11.21
N VAL A 117 -19.54 -5.94 -10.38
CA VAL A 117 -18.91 -5.64 -9.07
C VAL A 117 -17.41 -5.78 -9.23
N ILE A 118 -16.68 -4.70 -8.95
CA ILE A 118 -15.23 -4.64 -9.12
C ILE A 118 -14.58 -4.47 -7.74
N ASP A 119 -13.59 -5.31 -7.46
CA ASP A 119 -12.77 -5.21 -6.26
C ASP A 119 -11.75 -4.07 -6.36
N GLY A 120 -11.52 -3.44 -5.22
CA GLY A 120 -10.41 -2.54 -5.00
C GLY A 120 -10.13 -2.38 -3.52
N ALA A 121 -9.14 -1.57 -3.21
CA ALA A 121 -8.80 -1.21 -1.85
C ALA A 121 -8.35 0.24 -1.78
N GLU A 122 -8.76 0.92 -0.72
CA GLU A 122 -8.18 2.20 -0.33
C GLU A 122 -6.94 1.95 0.53
N THR A 123 -5.81 2.51 0.14
CA THR A 123 -4.54 2.26 0.83
C THR A 123 -3.93 3.54 1.38
N ILE A 124 -3.20 3.35 2.49
CA ILE A 124 -2.46 4.38 3.22
C ILE A 124 -0.97 4.04 3.09
N PRO A 125 -0.30 4.46 1.99
CA PRO A 125 1.10 4.06 1.76
C PRO A 125 2.04 4.53 2.86
N ALA A 126 1.83 5.75 3.37
CA ALA A 126 2.67 6.30 4.42
C ALA A 126 1.95 7.32 5.32
N TYR A 127 2.37 7.32 6.58
CA TYR A 127 2.11 8.39 7.56
C TYR A 127 3.39 8.59 8.38
N TYR A 128 3.47 9.70 9.10
CA TYR A 128 4.55 9.92 10.06
C TYR A 128 4.09 10.63 11.32
N TRP A 129 4.80 10.40 12.41
CA TRP A 129 4.60 11.06 13.68
C TRP A 129 5.36 12.39 13.71
N GLU A 130 4.64 13.50 13.64
CA GLU A 130 5.23 14.83 13.89
C GLU A 130 5.49 15.01 15.40
N LYS A 131 4.54 14.56 16.23
CA LYS A 131 4.65 14.63 17.69
C LYS A 131 4.42 13.27 18.30
N SER A 132 5.30 12.89 19.22
CA SER A 132 5.22 11.62 19.93
C SER A 132 4.08 11.63 20.97
N PRO A 133 3.26 10.56 21.05
CA PRO A 133 2.29 10.37 22.12
C PRO A 133 2.94 10.18 23.50
N LEU A 134 4.26 9.93 23.59
CA LEU A 134 4.97 9.84 24.88
C LEU A 134 5.23 11.20 25.53
N THR A 135 5.20 12.27 24.74
CA THR A 135 5.59 13.62 25.17
C THR A 135 4.41 14.60 25.21
N GLY A 136 3.20 14.13 24.89
CA GLY A 136 1.98 14.94 24.80
C GLY A 136 0.98 14.33 23.82
N VAL A 137 0.07 15.14 23.31
CA VAL A 137 -0.89 14.71 22.29
C VAL A 137 -0.14 14.38 21.00
N GLY A 138 -0.20 13.10 20.60
CA GLY A 138 0.44 12.62 19.38
C GLY A 138 -0.19 13.26 18.14
N VAL A 139 0.64 13.61 17.15
CA VAL A 139 0.18 14.16 15.86
C VAL A 139 0.70 13.27 14.74
N VAL A 140 -0.23 12.66 14.01
CA VAL A 140 0.02 11.83 12.84
C VAL A 140 -0.27 12.65 11.59
N ARG A 141 0.69 12.67 10.67
CA ARG A 141 0.60 13.35 9.39
C ARG A 141 0.37 12.38 8.25
N ASN A 142 -0.33 12.86 7.21
CA ASN A 142 -0.59 12.16 5.94
C ASN A 142 -1.39 10.86 6.08
N PHE A 143 -2.01 10.60 7.23
CA PHE A 143 -2.82 9.40 7.40
C PHE A 143 -4.00 9.35 6.43
N HIS A 144 -4.58 10.51 6.07
CA HIS A 144 -5.70 10.61 5.11
C HIS A 144 -5.25 10.93 3.68
N LYS A 145 -3.96 10.70 3.37
CA LYS A 145 -3.43 10.82 2.01
C LYS A 145 -3.46 9.43 1.39
N HIS A 146 -4.49 9.15 0.59
CA HIS A 146 -4.82 7.80 0.16
C HIS A 146 -4.68 7.60 -1.35
N LEU A 147 -4.45 6.34 -1.73
CA LEU A 147 -4.59 5.85 -3.10
C LEU A 147 -5.68 4.78 -3.13
N LEU A 148 -6.47 4.75 -4.19
CA LEU A 148 -7.31 3.62 -4.54
C LEU A 148 -6.51 2.71 -5.45
N VAL A 149 -6.49 1.42 -5.15
CA VAL A 149 -5.93 0.37 -6.00
C VAL A 149 -7.08 -0.53 -6.44
N ILE A 150 -7.32 -0.64 -7.74
CA ILE A 150 -8.50 -1.33 -8.29
C ILE A 150 -8.06 -2.49 -9.18
N GLY A 151 -8.72 -3.64 -9.00
CA GLY A 151 -8.59 -4.81 -9.86
C GLY A 151 -7.26 -5.54 -9.74
N LEU A 152 -6.84 -5.87 -8.52
CA LEU A 152 -5.73 -6.82 -8.32
C LEU A 152 -6.25 -8.27 -8.45
N SER A 153 -5.40 -9.18 -8.90
CA SER A 153 -5.85 -10.51 -9.35
C SER A 153 -5.99 -11.54 -8.23
N SER A 154 -5.35 -11.34 -7.07
CA SER A 154 -5.31 -12.35 -6.02
C SER A 154 -5.27 -11.76 -4.60
N PRO A 155 -5.63 -12.55 -3.56
CA PRO A 155 -5.49 -12.14 -2.17
C PRO A 155 -4.06 -11.71 -1.82
N GLU A 156 -3.06 -12.41 -2.33
CA GLU A 156 -1.64 -12.13 -2.09
C GLU A 156 -1.22 -10.79 -2.71
N ASP A 157 -1.84 -10.39 -3.82
CA ASP A 157 -1.59 -9.09 -4.43
C ASP A 157 -2.10 -7.95 -3.54
N TYR A 158 -3.27 -8.11 -2.90
CA TYR A 158 -3.78 -7.15 -1.92
C TYR A 158 -2.96 -7.17 -0.63
N GLU A 159 -2.60 -8.35 -0.14
CA GLU A 159 -1.76 -8.48 1.05
C GLU A 159 -0.40 -7.81 0.83
N GLY A 160 0.15 -7.91 -0.38
CA GLY A 160 1.46 -7.34 -0.73
C GLY A 160 1.49 -5.85 -1.03
N ILE A 161 0.36 -5.11 -0.94
CA ILE A 161 0.34 -3.66 -1.18
C ILE A 161 1.37 -2.95 -0.27
N PRO A 162 2.31 -2.18 -0.84
CA PRO A 162 3.35 -1.52 -0.05
C PRO A 162 2.80 -0.45 0.89
N SER A 163 3.22 -0.47 2.15
CA SER A 163 2.89 0.58 3.12
C SER A 163 3.89 0.63 4.27
N VAL A 164 3.86 1.68 5.08
CA VAL A 164 4.71 1.76 6.29
C VAL A 164 4.39 0.68 7.33
N THR A 165 3.20 0.07 7.29
CA THR A 165 2.81 -1.02 8.19
C THR A 165 3.09 -2.41 7.61
N ASN A 166 3.11 -2.55 6.29
CA ASN A 166 3.38 -3.82 5.60
C ASN A 166 4.86 -3.99 5.18
N GLY A 167 5.55 -2.86 4.95
CA GLY A 167 6.88 -2.81 4.37
C GLY A 167 6.86 -2.50 2.86
N PHE A 168 8.05 -2.24 2.32
CA PHE A 168 8.25 -1.94 0.90
C PHE A 168 9.25 -2.95 0.31
N SER A 169 8.83 -3.68 -0.73
CA SER A 169 9.59 -4.80 -1.32
C SER A 169 10.90 -4.39 -2.02
N HIS A 170 11.00 -3.14 -2.51
CA HIS A 170 12.12 -2.68 -3.34
C HIS A 170 13.08 -1.70 -2.63
N GLY A 171 13.10 -1.68 -1.30
CA GLY A 171 13.68 -0.56 -0.55
C GLY A 171 14.82 -0.83 0.42
N TYR A 172 15.58 -1.90 0.23
CA TYR A 172 16.71 -2.19 1.13
C TYR A 172 17.86 -1.21 0.90
N ARG A 173 18.12 -0.35 1.89
CA ARG A 173 19.30 0.52 1.91
C ARG A 173 20.54 -0.32 2.20
N TRP A 174 21.68 -0.03 1.56
CA TRP A 174 22.97 -0.63 1.97
C TRP A 174 23.32 -0.33 3.44
N THR A 175 22.78 0.76 3.99
CA THR A 175 22.90 1.10 5.42
C THR A 175 22.20 0.11 6.34
N CYS A 176 21.30 -0.74 5.83
CA CYS A 176 20.71 -1.87 6.58
C CYS A 176 21.76 -2.77 7.21
N LEU A 177 22.95 -2.89 6.60
CA LEU A 177 24.02 -3.70 7.17
C LEU A 177 24.43 -3.21 8.57
N PHE A 178 24.26 -1.91 8.86
CA PHE A 178 24.52 -1.36 10.20
C PHE A 178 23.45 -1.73 11.22
N GLU A 179 22.24 -2.09 10.80
CA GLU A 179 21.17 -2.53 11.72
C GLU A 179 21.52 -3.87 12.40
N PHE A 180 22.44 -4.65 11.80
CA PHE A 180 23.01 -5.88 12.36
C PHE A 180 24.09 -5.66 13.42
N TRP A 181 24.33 -4.42 13.88
CA TRP A 181 25.28 -4.13 14.96
C TRP A 181 25.08 -4.94 16.26
N PRO A 182 23.89 -5.49 16.61
CA PRO A 182 23.74 -6.39 17.76
C PRO A 182 24.28 -7.80 17.51
N ALA A 183 24.56 -8.20 16.26
CA ALA A 183 25.00 -9.56 15.94
C ALA A 183 26.34 -9.96 16.60
N PRO A 184 27.36 -9.09 16.69
CA PRO A 184 28.55 -9.36 17.51
C PRO A 184 28.25 -9.62 18.98
N LEU A 185 27.30 -8.90 19.59
CA LEU A 185 26.90 -9.11 20.99
C LEU A 185 26.27 -10.50 21.18
N LEU A 186 25.38 -10.90 20.26
CA LEU A 186 24.82 -12.25 20.21
C LEU A 186 25.92 -13.31 20.08
N GLY A 187 26.87 -13.10 19.15
CA GLY A 187 27.99 -14.01 18.91
C GLY A 187 28.89 -14.18 20.14
N VAL A 188 29.29 -13.08 20.79
CA VAL A 188 30.10 -13.12 22.02
C VAL A 188 29.36 -13.83 23.14
N GLY A 189 28.06 -13.55 23.33
CA GLY A 189 27.23 -14.22 24.33
C GLY A 189 27.17 -15.75 24.12
N LEU A 190 26.95 -16.18 22.88
CA LEU A 190 26.94 -17.61 22.52
C LEU A 190 28.31 -18.26 22.75
N VAL A 191 29.40 -17.62 22.36
CA VAL A 191 30.76 -18.13 22.58
C VAL A 191 31.07 -18.28 24.07
N MET A 192 30.68 -17.30 24.90
CA MET A 192 30.84 -17.36 26.35
C MET A 192 30.03 -18.52 26.96
N ALA A 193 28.77 -18.70 26.54
CA ALA A 193 27.91 -19.78 27.01
C ALA A 193 28.46 -21.17 26.62
N VAL A 194 28.92 -21.34 25.38
CA VAL A 194 29.49 -22.60 24.88
C VAL A 194 30.82 -22.92 25.57
N ARG A 195 31.71 -21.94 25.75
CA ARG A 195 32.99 -22.13 26.45
C ARG A 195 32.78 -22.49 27.92
N ALA A 196 31.86 -21.82 28.61
CA ALA A 196 31.51 -22.13 29.99
C ALA A 196 30.96 -23.56 30.16
N ARG A 197 30.24 -24.08 29.15
CA ARG A 197 29.72 -25.45 29.14
C ARG A 197 30.81 -26.50 28.85
N ARG A 198 31.73 -26.21 27.92
CA ARG A 198 32.82 -27.13 27.51
C ARG A 198 33.91 -27.29 28.56
N LEU A 199 34.19 -26.24 29.33
CA LEU A 199 35.30 -26.24 30.29
C LEU A 199 34.96 -26.91 31.64
N HIS A 200 33.81 -27.58 31.77
CA HIS A 200 33.27 -28.08 33.05
C HIS A 200 33.32 -27.03 34.18
N THR A 201 33.27 -25.74 33.81
CA THR A 201 33.15 -24.61 34.73
C THR A 201 31.72 -24.53 35.25
N THR A 202 31.25 -25.58 35.91
CA THR A 202 30.07 -25.57 36.78
C THR A 202 30.26 -24.62 37.97
N ASP A 203 31.50 -24.24 38.27
CA ASP A 203 31.88 -23.39 39.41
C ASP A 203 31.79 -21.87 39.15
N ASP A 204 31.60 -21.42 37.90
CA ASP A 204 31.36 -20.00 37.60
C ASP A 204 30.01 -19.79 36.88
N PRO A 205 28.88 -19.98 37.59
CA PRO A 205 27.55 -19.75 37.05
C PRO A 205 27.35 -18.30 36.58
N ARG A 206 28.19 -17.34 37.01
CA ARG A 206 28.10 -15.93 36.60
C ARG A 206 28.53 -15.77 35.14
N ARG A 207 29.57 -16.47 34.68
CA ARG A 207 29.99 -16.42 33.26
C ARG A 207 28.98 -17.05 32.32
N MET A 208 28.39 -18.17 32.72
CA MET A 208 27.33 -18.82 31.93
C MET A 208 26.07 -17.94 31.87
N ARG A 209 25.60 -17.42 33.01
CA ARG A 209 24.46 -16.49 33.07
C ARG A 209 24.72 -15.21 32.28
N GLY A 210 25.93 -14.66 32.36
CA GLY A 210 26.35 -13.49 31.58
C GLY A 210 26.37 -13.76 30.07
N GLY A 211 26.88 -14.91 29.63
CA GLY A 211 26.87 -15.31 28.22
C GLY A 211 25.45 -15.52 27.69
N VAL A 212 24.60 -16.21 28.44
CA VAL A 212 23.18 -16.38 28.10
C VAL A 212 22.45 -15.03 28.07
N GLY A 213 22.68 -14.17 29.06
CA GLY A 213 22.09 -12.82 29.10
C GLY A 213 22.51 -11.96 27.91
N ALA A 214 23.80 -11.94 27.57
CA ALA A 214 24.30 -11.22 26.40
C ALA A 214 23.73 -11.77 25.08
N ALA A 215 23.60 -13.09 24.96
CA ALA A 215 22.98 -13.72 23.79
C ALA A 215 21.49 -13.34 23.67
N LEU A 216 20.74 -13.35 24.78
CA LEU A 216 19.34 -12.94 24.80
C LEU A 216 19.18 -11.46 24.42
N VAL A 217 19.95 -10.56 25.04
CA VAL A 217 19.90 -9.12 24.72
C VAL A 217 20.31 -8.87 23.27
N GLY A 218 21.39 -9.50 22.81
CA GLY A 218 21.83 -9.40 21.42
C GLY A 218 20.78 -9.90 20.44
N GLY A 219 20.12 -11.02 20.75
CA GLY A 219 19.02 -11.57 19.93
C GLY A 219 17.81 -10.65 19.89
N VAL A 220 17.36 -10.13 21.04
CA VAL A 220 16.23 -9.19 21.14
C VAL A 220 16.51 -7.91 20.34
N LEU A 221 17.69 -7.32 20.50
CA LEU A 221 18.07 -6.12 19.75
C LEU A 221 18.21 -6.40 18.24
N LEU A 222 18.67 -7.60 17.86
CA LEU A 222 18.77 -7.98 16.46
C LEU A 222 17.38 -8.10 15.81
N VAL A 223 16.44 -8.80 16.46
CA VAL A 223 15.05 -8.89 15.99
C VAL A 223 14.41 -7.51 15.91
N ASN A 224 14.65 -6.66 16.92
CA ASN A 224 14.16 -5.29 16.90
C ASN A 224 14.71 -4.46 15.74
N ASN A 225 15.94 -4.69 15.29
CA ASN A 225 16.54 -3.85 14.25
C ASN A 225 16.26 -4.34 12.83
N VAL A 226 16.21 -5.66 12.61
CA VAL A 226 16.10 -6.26 11.26
C VAL A 226 14.81 -5.86 10.52
N SER A 227 13.75 -5.48 11.24
CA SER A 227 12.48 -5.07 10.62
C SER A 227 12.44 -3.62 10.13
N HIS A 228 13.51 -2.82 10.26
CA HIS A 228 13.54 -1.41 9.85
C HIS A 228 14.22 -1.13 8.50
N CYS A 229 14.49 -2.17 7.73
CA CYS A 229 15.11 -2.09 6.41
C CYS A 229 14.24 -1.51 5.28
N SER A 230 13.23 -0.70 5.62
CA SER A 230 12.43 0.07 4.66
C SER A 230 13.05 1.45 4.45
N HIS A 231 12.97 2.00 3.24
CA HIS A 231 13.32 3.41 2.99
C HIS A 231 12.44 4.39 3.75
N TYR A 232 11.24 3.97 4.11
CA TYR A 232 10.22 4.81 4.72
C TYR A 232 9.85 4.23 6.09
N ASP A 233 9.97 5.05 7.12
CA ASP A 233 9.45 4.74 8.46
C ASP A 233 8.67 5.93 9.05
N PRO A 234 7.71 5.68 9.95
CA PRO A 234 6.87 6.73 10.51
C PRO A 234 7.58 7.74 11.42
N TYR A 235 8.87 7.61 11.70
CA TYR A 235 9.60 8.42 12.69
C TYR A 235 10.65 9.37 12.08
N GLN A 236 10.88 9.30 10.76
CA GLN A 236 11.84 10.17 10.05
C GLN A 236 11.24 11.47 9.51
N GLY A 237 9.95 11.71 9.72
CA GLY A 237 9.24 12.88 9.19
C GLY A 237 8.61 12.58 7.83
N ASP A 238 8.37 13.63 7.04
CA ASP A 238 7.68 13.52 5.75
C ASP A 238 8.50 12.72 4.72
N PRO A 239 8.02 11.55 4.26
CA PRO A 239 8.71 10.75 3.26
C PRO A 239 8.53 11.28 1.82
N GLY A 240 7.75 12.36 1.62
CA GLY A 240 7.38 12.86 0.31
C GLY A 240 6.48 11.87 -0.45
N ASP A 241 6.58 11.88 -1.78
CA ASP A 241 5.70 11.10 -2.67
C ASP A 241 6.26 9.70 -3.02
N GLY A 242 7.46 9.37 -2.52
CA GLY A 242 8.13 8.09 -2.79
C GLY A 242 7.34 6.83 -2.38
N PRO A 243 6.73 6.78 -1.18
CA PRO A 243 5.87 5.66 -0.78
C PRO A 243 4.67 5.46 -1.70
N TYR A 244 4.09 6.56 -2.18
CA TYR A 244 2.92 6.56 -3.06
C TYR A 244 3.29 6.06 -4.46
N GLN A 245 4.44 6.50 -4.98
CA GLN A 245 4.98 5.97 -6.24
C GLN A 245 5.23 4.45 -6.15
N ALA A 246 5.71 3.94 -5.02
CA ALA A 246 5.94 2.51 -4.85
C ALA A 246 4.64 1.69 -4.95
N VAL A 247 3.52 2.21 -4.44
CA VAL A 247 2.19 1.59 -4.61
C VAL A 247 1.71 1.66 -6.05
N ILE A 248 1.90 2.81 -6.71
CA ILE A 248 1.57 2.99 -8.13
C ILE A 248 2.34 1.97 -8.99
N ASP A 249 3.65 1.84 -8.76
CA ASP A 249 4.51 0.90 -9.48
C ASP A 249 4.10 -0.55 -9.19
N TYR A 250 3.78 -0.87 -7.93
CA TYR A 250 3.34 -2.20 -7.51
C TYR A 250 2.04 -2.63 -8.20
N ALA A 251 1.03 -1.75 -8.23
CA ALA A 251 -0.24 -2.01 -8.89
C ALA A 251 -0.08 -2.15 -10.40
N ASN A 252 0.71 -1.25 -11.03
CA ASN A 252 1.00 -1.32 -12.46
C ASN A 252 1.66 -2.64 -12.88
N GLN A 253 2.61 -3.15 -12.08
CA GLN A 253 3.27 -4.44 -12.35
C GLN A 253 2.30 -5.63 -12.32
N ARG A 254 1.13 -5.46 -11.70
CA ARG A 254 0.06 -6.45 -11.57
C ARG A 254 -1.14 -6.15 -12.45
N GLY A 255 -1.06 -5.12 -13.30
CA GLY A 255 -2.17 -4.70 -14.17
C GLY A 255 -3.31 -3.98 -13.45
N GLY A 256 -3.14 -3.63 -12.17
CA GLY A 256 -4.12 -2.87 -11.40
C GLY A 256 -4.12 -1.38 -11.77
N LEU A 257 -5.23 -0.71 -11.48
CA LEU A 257 -5.40 0.73 -11.69
C LEU A 257 -5.18 1.49 -10.38
N THR A 258 -4.65 2.71 -10.46
CA THR A 258 -4.42 3.54 -9.28
C THR A 258 -5.01 4.94 -9.41
N PHE A 259 -5.73 5.37 -8.38
CA PHE A 259 -6.33 6.70 -8.32
C PHE A 259 -5.96 7.40 -7.02
N TRP A 260 -5.57 8.67 -7.08
CA TRP A 260 -5.50 9.50 -5.87
C TRP A 260 -6.92 9.72 -5.34
N ALA A 261 -7.20 9.33 -4.10
CA ALA A 261 -8.56 9.36 -3.58
C ALA A 261 -9.07 10.80 -3.47
N HIS A 262 -8.43 11.66 -2.68
CA HIS A 262 -9.01 12.94 -2.27
C HIS A 262 -7.97 14.07 -2.22
N PRO A 263 -7.37 14.45 -3.36
CA PRO A 263 -6.17 15.30 -3.38
C PRO A 263 -6.36 16.73 -2.87
N GLU A 264 -7.60 17.22 -2.82
CA GLU A 264 -7.92 18.56 -2.32
C GLU A 264 -8.38 18.58 -0.86
N VAL A 265 -8.67 17.43 -0.25
CA VAL A 265 -9.16 17.34 1.14
C VAL A 265 -8.08 17.72 2.14
N SER A 266 -8.48 18.56 3.09
CA SER A 266 -7.73 18.78 4.32
C SER A 266 -8.54 18.22 5.48
N GLN A 267 -7.91 17.42 6.32
CA GLN A 267 -8.58 16.82 7.45
C GLN A 267 -7.73 16.91 8.69
N ARG A 268 -8.30 17.50 9.75
CA ARG A 268 -7.71 17.49 11.08
C ARG A 268 -8.73 16.98 12.08
N VAL A 269 -8.54 15.75 12.55
CA VAL A 269 -9.46 15.10 13.49
C VAL A 269 -8.71 14.60 14.71
N SER A 270 -9.26 14.86 15.90
CA SER A 270 -8.78 14.31 17.15
C SER A 270 -9.58 13.06 17.45
N GLN A 271 -8.92 11.93 17.63
CA GLN A 271 -9.58 10.65 17.91
C GLN A 271 -9.14 10.14 19.28
N PRO A 272 -10.10 9.73 20.13
CA PRO A 272 -9.78 9.06 21.36
C PRO A 272 -9.12 7.71 21.05
N VAL A 273 -8.16 7.30 21.88
CA VAL A 273 -7.55 5.99 21.74
C VAL A 273 -8.10 5.03 22.78
N SER A 274 -8.36 3.79 22.36
CA SER A 274 -8.84 2.74 23.25
C SER A 274 -7.71 2.13 24.07
N TRP A 275 -8.06 1.43 25.14
CA TRP A 275 -7.10 0.60 25.88
C TRP A 275 -6.49 -0.47 24.95
N PRO A 276 -5.16 -0.74 24.99
CA PRO A 276 -4.17 -0.20 25.94
C PRO A 276 -3.45 1.07 25.49
N ALA A 277 -3.73 1.59 24.28
CA ALA A 277 -3.07 2.78 23.74
C ALA A 277 -3.28 4.04 24.61
N SER A 278 -4.41 4.11 25.32
CA SER A 278 -4.74 5.17 26.27
C SER A 278 -3.77 5.31 27.45
N LEU A 279 -2.88 4.33 27.68
CA LEU A 279 -1.80 4.46 28.66
C LEU A 279 -0.79 5.55 28.32
N LEU A 280 -0.66 5.91 27.03
CA LEU A 280 0.31 6.91 26.59
C LEU A 280 -0.32 8.29 26.37
N ALA A 281 -1.49 8.33 25.75
CA ALA A 281 -2.20 9.56 25.44
C ALA A 281 -3.70 9.27 25.42
N ASP A 282 -4.55 10.22 25.83
CA ASP A 282 -6.01 10.04 25.77
C ASP A 282 -6.55 10.12 24.33
N SER A 283 -5.82 10.79 23.45
CA SER A 283 -6.17 10.97 22.04
C SER A 283 -4.96 11.17 21.14
N ILE A 284 -5.17 10.93 19.85
CA ILE A 284 -4.22 11.22 18.77
C ILE A 284 -4.90 12.18 17.80
N VAL A 285 -4.14 13.16 17.29
CA VAL A 285 -4.58 14.05 16.22
C VAL A 285 -4.07 13.52 14.89
N PHE A 286 -4.99 13.25 13.97
CA PHE A 286 -4.69 12.97 12.58
C PHE A 286 -4.83 14.27 11.79
N ASP A 287 -3.78 14.68 11.11
CA ASP A 287 -3.75 15.93 10.34
C ASP A 287 -3.15 15.69 8.94
N THR A 288 -3.98 15.81 7.91
CA THR A 288 -3.57 15.70 6.52
C THR A 288 -3.90 17.00 5.80
N GLN A 289 -2.87 17.57 5.15
CA GLN A 289 -3.01 18.75 4.32
C GLN A 289 -3.33 18.33 2.87
N PRO A 290 -3.91 19.23 2.06
CA PRO A 290 -4.14 18.95 0.64
C PRO A 290 -2.84 18.57 -0.07
N TYR A 291 -2.92 17.57 -0.93
CA TYR A 291 -1.76 16.92 -1.55
C TYR A 291 -1.81 16.97 -3.08
N THR A 292 -2.42 18.02 -3.62
CA THR A 292 -2.61 18.28 -5.05
C THR A 292 -1.32 18.21 -5.87
N ARG A 293 -0.18 18.63 -5.30
CA ARG A 293 1.12 18.57 -6.00
C ARG A 293 1.62 17.13 -6.20
N SER A 294 1.14 16.17 -5.41
CA SER A 294 1.53 14.76 -5.53
C SER A 294 1.14 14.18 -6.90
N LEU A 295 0.08 14.70 -7.53
CA LEU A 295 -0.30 14.34 -8.91
C LEU A 295 0.80 14.70 -9.92
N LEU A 296 1.53 15.80 -9.67
CA LEU A 296 2.62 16.24 -10.55
C LEU A 296 3.94 15.54 -10.22
N ASN A 297 4.15 15.21 -8.95
CA ASN A 297 5.37 14.57 -8.48
C ASN A 297 5.39 13.04 -8.66
N THR A 298 4.22 12.43 -8.91
CA THR A 298 4.10 11.02 -9.23
C THR A 298 3.75 10.81 -10.69
N HIS A 299 4.05 9.61 -11.18
CA HIS A 299 3.94 9.23 -12.58
C HIS A 299 3.23 7.90 -12.70
N ASP A 300 2.73 7.61 -13.90
CA ASP A 300 2.22 6.29 -14.24
C ASP A 300 1.03 5.82 -13.35
N TYR A 301 0.33 6.72 -12.67
CA TYR A 301 -0.96 6.44 -12.04
C TYR A 301 -2.11 6.61 -13.05
N THR A 302 -3.27 5.99 -12.79
CA THR A 302 -4.42 6.01 -13.70
C THR A 302 -5.21 7.32 -13.60
N GLY A 303 -5.48 7.80 -12.39
CA GLY A 303 -6.30 8.99 -12.21
C GLY A 303 -6.34 9.57 -10.81
N PHE A 304 -7.37 10.37 -10.53
CA PHE A 304 -7.65 10.95 -9.21
C PHE A 304 -9.14 11.21 -9.05
N ALA A 305 -9.66 11.27 -7.82
CA ALA A 305 -11.04 11.67 -7.57
C ALA A 305 -11.17 13.19 -7.38
N ILE A 306 -12.29 13.74 -7.86
CA ILE A 306 -12.44 15.18 -8.10
C ILE A 306 -13.52 15.88 -7.26
N PHE A 307 -14.49 15.17 -6.68
CA PHE A 307 -15.71 15.82 -6.15
C PHE A 307 -15.84 15.94 -4.63
N GLU A 308 -15.01 15.32 -3.80
CA GLU A 308 -15.26 15.32 -2.35
C GLU A 308 -15.23 16.74 -1.73
N GLU A 309 -14.30 17.59 -2.14
CA GLU A 309 -14.26 19.02 -1.72
C GLU A 309 -14.66 19.98 -2.83
N GLY A 310 -14.62 19.53 -4.10
CA GLY A 310 -14.85 20.33 -5.28
C GLY A 310 -13.58 20.59 -6.12
N MET A 311 -13.74 21.35 -7.21
CA MET A 311 -12.70 21.58 -8.23
C MET A 311 -11.94 22.90 -8.01
N TYR A 312 -11.21 23.07 -6.91
CA TYR A 312 -10.57 24.37 -6.60
C TYR A 312 -9.14 24.51 -7.15
N VAL A 313 -8.37 23.42 -7.15
CA VAL A 313 -6.94 23.43 -7.52
C VAL A 313 -6.64 22.44 -8.63
N VAL A 314 -7.15 21.21 -8.51
CA VAL A 314 -6.89 20.13 -9.46
C VAL A 314 -7.78 20.26 -10.68
N GLY A 315 -9.10 20.32 -10.47
CA GLY A 315 -10.11 20.27 -11.53
C GLY A 315 -10.44 21.58 -12.25
N LYS A 316 -9.98 22.73 -11.74
CA LYS A 316 -10.26 24.03 -12.39
C LYS A 316 -9.54 24.15 -13.74
N PRO A 317 -10.06 24.94 -14.70
CA PRO A 317 -9.31 25.28 -15.91
C PRO A 317 -7.94 25.88 -15.58
N GLY A 318 -6.89 25.39 -16.23
CA GLY A 318 -5.48 25.69 -15.96
C GLY A 318 -4.93 25.07 -14.67
N GLY A 319 -5.70 24.19 -14.02
CA GLY A 319 -5.36 23.52 -12.77
C GLY A 319 -4.30 22.43 -12.91
N VAL A 320 -4.15 21.62 -11.86
CA VAL A 320 -3.18 20.52 -11.85
C VAL A 320 -3.53 19.47 -12.91
N TRP A 321 -4.82 19.19 -13.15
CA TRP A 321 -5.22 18.22 -14.16
C TRP A 321 -4.78 18.64 -15.57
N ASP A 322 -5.06 19.89 -15.96
CA ASP A 322 -4.61 20.44 -17.25
C ASP A 322 -3.08 20.37 -17.42
N GLN A 323 -2.32 20.58 -16.33
CA GLN A 323 -0.86 20.39 -16.34
C GLN A 323 -0.49 18.94 -16.63
N THR A 324 -1.11 17.96 -15.95
CA THR A 324 -0.85 16.53 -16.21
C THR A 324 -1.20 16.11 -17.64
N LEU A 325 -2.30 16.66 -18.20
CA LEU A 325 -2.71 16.41 -19.58
C LEU A 325 -1.76 17.06 -20.58
N THR A 326 -1.27 18.27 -20.29
CA THR A 326 -0.26 18.95 -21.09
C THR A 326 1.07 18.20 -21.09
N GLU A 327 1.50 17.68 -19.93
CA GLU A 327 2.68 16.83 -19.81
C GLU A 327 2.53 15.54 -20.63
N TYR A 328 1.35 14.94 -20.67
CA TYR A 328 1.06 13.80 -21.55
C TYR A 328 1.16 14.17 -23.04
N CYS A 329 0.51 15.25 -23.48
CA CYS A 329 0.59 15.74 -24.85
C CYS A 329 2.03 16.09 -25.28
N ALA A 330 2.88 16.52 -24.35
CA ALA A 330 4.29 16.80 -24.58
C ALA A 330 5.20 15.55 -24.53
N GLY A 331 4.65 14.36 -24.25
CA GLY A 331 5.41 13.11 -24.11
C GLY A 331 6.21 12.98 -22.81
N LEU A 332 5.97 13.87 -21.83
CA LEU A 332 6.59 13.82 -20.50
C LEU A 332 5.93 12.76 -19.61
N ARG A 333 4.66 12.43 -19.88
CA ARG A 333 3.94 11.29 -19.28
C ARG A 333 3.65 10.24 -20.33
N LYS A 334 3.74 8.97 -19.95
CA LYS A 334 3.45 7.83 -20.84
C LYS A 334 1.95 7.57 -21.03
N ARG A 335 1.13 7.99 -20.07
CA ARG A 335 -0.32 7.77 -20.06
C ARG A 335 -1.07 9.05 -19.66
N PRO A 336 -2.28 9.26 -20.18
CA PRO A 336 -3.13 10.35 -19.71
C PRO A 336 -3.62 10.07 -18.29
N VAL A 337 -3.97 11.13 -17.57
CA VAL A 337 -4.52 11.07 -16.21
C VAL A 337 -6.02 11.32 -16.28
N TRP A 338 -6.79 10.38 -15.74
CA TRP A 338 -8.26 10.45 -15.72
C TRP A 338 -8.78 11.03 -14.41
N ALA A 339 -9.96 11.64 -14.45
CA ALA A 339 -10.71 12.01 -13.25
C ALA A 339 -11.82 10.99 -13.00
N ILE A 340 -12.07 10.67 -11.73
CA ILE A 340 -13.22 9.86 -11.28
C ILE A 340 -14.06 10.68 -10.29
N GLY A 341 -15.36 10.41 -10.23
CA GLY A 341 -16.25 10.98 -9.22
C GLY A 341 -17.69 11.10 -9.68
#